data_AF-A0A803JMZ1-F1
#
_entry.id   AF-A0A803JMZ1-F1
#
_cell.length_a   1.000
_cell.length_b   1.000
_cell.length_c   1.000
_cell.angle_alpha   90.00
_cell.angle_beta   90.00
_cell.angle_gamma   90.00
#
_symmetry.space_group_name_H-M   'P 1'
#
loop_
_entity.id
_entity.type
_entity.pdbx_description
1 polymer ?
#
loop_
_entity_poly.entity_id
_entity_poly.type
_entity_poly.pdbx_seq_one_letter_code
_entity_poly.pdbx_strand_id
1 'polypeptide(L)'
;MSSLLYRGGCSCLSWAGRRARVVAACRWKGGRAAEPLNKPLKQWTLIVSPQSRLCVELPCSVRVSSQDPFAYPHADRVFVTVSGVDRNVHRGLDLDNIEVKYEESSRQVVIHSRDIDSHTCVEVTTPVRFDVNIKTSGTGSVNIKKIECDNCHIETEKGDSVLQSVKSHAVNIRTDGGKVSCLGTVYGNVNIYAAAQSSVKIEKLQGTSINICTEDGTLKAKYLYTESSSISSASGDIRLGSVHGASLARNYMAGEKEESLSI
;
A
#
# COMPACT_ATOMS: atom_id res chain seq x y z
N MET A 1 68.97 28.80 34.88
CA MET A 1 67.80 29.34 35.62
C MET A 1 67.03 28.14 36.17
N SER A 2 67.55 27.57 37.25
CA SER A 2 67.01 27.70 38.61
C SER A 2 65.76 26.85 38.87
N SER A 3 66.06 25.67 39.40
CA SER A 3 65.35 24.85 40.37
C SER A 3 64.47 25.55 41.40
N LEU A 4 63.39 24.87 41.81
CA LEU A 4 62.94 24.64 43.20
C LEU A 4 61.78 23.60 43.14
N LEU A 5 61.98 22.33 43.51
CA LEU A 5 61.78 21.73 44.86
C LEU A 5 60.30 21.87 45.33
N TYR A 6 59.56 20.82 45.76
CA TYR A 6 59.83 19.98 46.93
C TYR A 6 58.95 18.70 46.96
N ARG A 7 59.35 17.79 47.85
CA ARG A 7 58.97 16.38 48.11
C ARG A 7 57.57 16.10 48.70
N GLY A 8 57.19 14.81 48.59
CA GLY A 8 56.43 14.01 49.57
C GLY A 8 55.19 13.35 48.97
N GLY A 9 54.84 12.07 49.13
CA GLY A 9 55.29 10.97 50.00
C GLY A 9 54.11 9.98 50.16
N CYS A 10 54.39 8.68 50.10
CA CYS A 10 53.67 7.50 50.61
C CYS A 10 52.15 7.26 50.42
N SER A 11 51.89 6.05 49.89
CA SER A 11 50.84 5.05 50.21
C SER A 11 49.80 5.35 51.29
N CYS A 12 48.54 4.94 51.06
CA CYS A 12 47.80 3.92 51.83
C CYS A 12 46.33 3.76 51.36
N LEU A 13 45.94 2.50 51.24
CA LEU A 13 44.62 1.84 51.40
C LEU A 13 43.32 2.63 51.68
N SER A 14 42.30 2.18 50.94
CA SER A 14 40.95 1.77 51.38
C SER A 14 39.80 2.78 51.58
N TRP A 15 38.69 2.39 50.91
CA TRP A 15 37.26 2.46 51.25
C TRP A 15 36.50 3.78 51.51
N ALA A 16 35.45 3.88 50.68
CA ALA A 16 34.09 4.36 50.97
C ALA A 16 33.84 5.87 51.12
N GLY A 17 33.21 6.46 50.11
CA GLY A 17 32.56 7.77 50.20
C GLY A 17 31.80 8.13 48.92
N ARG A 18 30.48 8.00 48.97
CA ARG A 18 29.54 8.33 47.88
C ARG A 18 29.60 9.83 47.53
N ARG A 19 29.59 10.17 46.23
CA ARG A 19 28.58 11.06 45.61
C ARG A 19 28.79 11.22 44.09
N ALA A 20 27.73 10.82 43.38
CA ALA A 20 27.19 11.30 42.11
C ALA A 20 28.08 12.11 41.15
N ARG A 21 28.29 11.56 39.95
CA ARG A 21 28.22 12.33 38.70
C ARG A 21 27.34 11.59 37.70
N VAL A 22 26.24 12.24 37.33
CA VAL A 22 25.32 11.84 36.27
C VAL A 22 26.05 12.05 34.94
N VAL A 23 26.39 10.96 34.27
CA VAL A 23 26.77 10.99 32.86
C VAL A 23 25.53 10.55 32.10
N ALA A 24 24.93 11.49 31.36
CA ALA A 24 23.76 11.26 30.55
C ALA A 24 24.12 10.30 29.40
N ALA A 25 23.85 9.01 29.60
CA ALA A 25 23.84 8.04 28.53
C ALA A 25 22.60 8.32 27.67
N CYS A 26 22.79 8.82 26.45
CA CYS A 26 21.77 8.86 25.43
C CYS A 26 21.33 7.43 25.12
N ARG A 27 20.29 6.99 25.85
CA ARG A 27 19.58 5.74 25.62
C ARG A 27 18.79 5.91 24.34
N TRP A 28 19.40 5.56 23.21
CA TRP A 28 18.68 5.32 21.97
C TRP A 28 17.65 4.23 22.27
N LYS A 29 16.39 4.63 22.47
CA LYS A 29 15.28 3.69 22.47
C LYS A 29 15.19 3.18 21.04
N GLY A 30 15.76 1.99 20.81
CA GLY A 30 15.49 1.22 19.61
C GLY A 30 13.98 1.18 19.43
N GLY A 31 13.51 1.74 18.30
CA GLY A 31 12.14 1.56 17.88
C GLY A 31 11.87 0.06 17.85
N ARG A 32 10.81 -0.39 18.53
CA ARG A 32 10.30 -1.74 18.36
C ARG A 32 10.11 -1.94 16.86
N ALA A 33 10.93 -2.78 16.25
CA ALA A 33 10.58 -3.39 15.00
C ALA A 33 9.19 -4.00 15.21
N ALA A 34 8.24 -3.64 14.35
CA ALA A 34 6.92 -4.25 14.39
C ALA A 34 7.11 -5.77 14.30
N GLU A 35 6.75 -6.50 15.36
CA GLU A 35 6.71 -7.95 15.28
C GLU A 35 5.77 -8.32 14.13
N PRO A 36 6.15 -9.28 13.25
CA PRO A 36 5.25 -9.71 12.20
C PRO A 36 4.00 -10.27 12.88
N LEU A 37 2.86 -9.61 12.66
CA LEU A 37 1.63 -9.93 13.40
C LEU A 37 1.25 -11.40 13.24
N ASN A 38 1.59 -12.04 12.11
CA ASN A 38 1.25 -13.42 11.81
C ASN A 38 2.45 -14.21 11.27
N LYS A 39 2.62 -15.45 11.75
CA LYS A 39 3.62 -16.39 11.20
C LYS A 39 3.20 -16.75 9.76
N PRO A 40 4.12 -16.78 8.79
CA PRO A 40 3.79 -17.20 7.43
C PRO A 40 3.35 -18.67 7.42
N LEU A 41 2.26 -18.95 6.70
CA LEU A 41 1.72 -20.30 6.52
C LEU A 41 2.39 -21.02 5.35
N LYS A 42 2.61 -20.31 4.24
CA LYS A 42 3.26 -20.81 3.02
C LYS A 42 3.98 -19.67 2.33
N GLN A 43 5.14 -19.94 1.73
CA GLN A 43 5.96 -18.93 1.07
C GLN A 43 6.56 -19.47 -0.21
N TRP A 44 6.59 -18.63 -1.24
CA TRP A 44 7.22 -18.90 -2.52
C TRP A 44 8.23 -17.80 -2.84
N THR A 45 9.28 -18.19 -3.55
CA THR A 45 10.23 -17.27 -4.18
C THR A 45 10.29 -17.63 -5.66
N LEU A 46 9.91 -16.68 -6.50
CA LEU A 46 9.92 -16.83 -7.96
C LEU A 46 11.08 -16.02 -8.53
N ILE A 47 11.76 -16.58 -9.53
CA ILE A 47 12.67 -15.84 -10.40
C ILE A 47 11.84 -15.34 -11.58
N VAL A 48 11.90 -14.04 -11.84
CA VAL A 48 11.07 -13.35 -12.84
C VAL A 48 11.92 -12.47 -13.73
N SER A 49 11.43 -12.21 -14.94
CA SER A 49 12.03 -11.18 -15.79
C SER A 49 11.72 -9.77 -15.24
N PRO A 50 12.62 -8.79 -15.43
CA PRO A 50 12.32 -7.39 -15.15
C PRO A 50 11.08 -6.91 -15.91
N GLN A 51 10.33 -5.97 -15.32
CA GLN A 51 9.12 -5.37 -15.92
C GLN A 51 8.03 -6.40 -16.26
N SER A 52 7.98 -7.50 -15.51
CA SER A 52 6.88 -8.47 -15.58
C SER A 52 5.62 -7.90 -14.92
N ARG A 53 4.52 -8.66 -15.02
CA ARG A 53 3.20 -8.32 -14.46
C ARG A 53 2.78 -9.30 -13.37
N LEU A 54 2.15 -8.78 -12.32
CA LEU A 54 1.52 -9.56 -11.26
C LEU A 54 0.02 -9.67 -11.56
N CYS A 55 -0.47 -10.89 -11.75
CA CYS A 55 -1.88 -11.22 -11.92
C CYS A 55 -2.36 -12.02 -10.72
N VAL A 56 -3.28 -11.45 -9.94
CA VAL A 56 -3.81 -12.08 -8.72
C VAL A 56 -5.32 -12.17 -8.83
N GLU A 57 -5.87 -13.36 -8.58
CA GLU A 57 -7.30 -13.61 -8.48
C GLU A 57 -7.57 -14.47 -7.24
N LEU A 58 -8.06 -13.84 -6.17
CA LEU A 58 -8.21 -14.48 -4.86
C LEU A 58 -9.46 -13.96 -4.12
N PRO A 59 -10.23 -14.81 -3.42
CA PRO A 59 -11.35 -14.39 -2.57
C PRO A 59 -10.94 -13.83 -1.20
N CYS A 60 -9.67 -13.46 -1.02
CA CYS A 60 -9.12 -13.01 0.25
C CYS A 60 -8.31 -11.71 0.10
N SER A 61 -7.73 -11.23 1.20
CA SER A 61 -7.01 -9.95 1.18
C SER A 61 -5.63 -10.09 0.53
N VAL A 62 -5.27 -9.11 -0.31
CA VAL A 62 -4.00 -9.09 -1.05
C VAL A 62 -3.24 -7.82 -0.70
N ARG A 63 -1.96 -7.97 -0.35
CA ARG A 63 -1.04 -6.85 -0.09
C ARG A 63 0.12 -6.94 -1.06
N VAL A 64 0.39 -5.87 -1.77
CA VAL A 64 1.52 -5.77 -2.69
C VAL A 64 2.43 -4.62 -2.27
N SER A 65 3.71 -4.90 -2.13
CA SER A 65 4.72 -3.88 -1.84
C SER A 65 5.94 -4.04 -2.74
N SER A 66 6.62 -2.92 -2.98
CA SER A 66 7.90 -2.93 -3.67
C SER A 66 9.02 -3.44 -2.77
N GLN A 67 9.96 -4.18 -3.35
CA GLN A 67 11.24 -4.52 -2.74
C GLN A 67 12.13 -3.29 -2.57
N ASP A 68 13.09 -3.39 -1.65
CA ASP A 68 14.19 -2.43 -1.57
C ASP A 68 15.17 -2.66 -2.74
N PRO A 69 15.35 -1.71 -3.66
CA PRO A 69 16.30 -1.83 -4.77
C PRO A 69 17.74 -2.06 -4.33
N PHE A 70 18.13 -1.59 -3.14
CA PHE A 70 19.49 -1.78 -2.64
C PHE A 70 19.71 -3.22 -2.18
N ALA A 71 18.69 -3.88 -1.65
CA ALA A 71 18.74 -5.29 -1.27
C ALA A 71 18.57 -6.23 -2.47
N TYR A 72 17.82 -5.80 -3.49
CA TYR A 72 17.49 -6.60 -4.68
C TYR A 72 17.75 -5.81 -5.98
N PRO A 73 19.03 -5.53 -6.31
CA PRO A 73 19.37 -4.67 -7.45
C PRO A 73 19.03 -5.27 -8.82
N HIS A 74 18.91 -6.60 -8.91
CA HIS A 74 18.60 -7.28 -10.17
C HIS A 74 17.12 -7.24 -10.54
N ALA A 75 16.22 -6.86 -9.63
CA ALA A 75 14.78 -6.77 -9.89
C ALA A 75 14.19 -8.07 -10.51
N ASP A 76 14.75 -9.22 -10.14
CA ASP A 76 14.51 -10.53 -10.77
C ASP A 76 13.78 -11.51 -9.84
N ARG A 77 13.26 -11.03 -8.71
CA ARG A 77 12.63 -11.88 -7.68
C ARG A 77 11.26 -11.36 -7.31
N VAL A 78 10.34 -12.29 -7.06
CA VAL A 78 9.07 -12.02 -6.40
C VAL A 78 8.92 -12.95 -5.21
N PHE A 79 8.53 -12.39 -4.07
CA PHE A 79 8.23 -13.15 -2.87
C PHE A 79 6.73 -13.17 -2.65
N VAL A 80 6.16 -14.35 -2.46
CA VAL A 80 4.73 -14.52 -2.15
C VAL A 80 4.65 -15.21 -0.79
N THR A 81 3.92 -14.62 0.13
CA THR A 81 3.73 -15.13 1.49
C THR A 81 2.25 -15.17 1.80
N VAL A 82 1.74 -16.34 2.17
CA VAL A 82 0.38 -16.50 2.67
C VAL A 82 0.42 -16.50 4.19
N SER A 83 -0.40 -15.66 4.81
CA SER A 83 -0.52 -15.55 6.26
C SER A 83 -1.99 -15.72 6.68
N GLY A 84 -2.22 -16.39 7.79
CA GLY A 84 -3.55 -16.50 8.41
C GLY A 84 -3.72 -15.46 9.50
N VAL A 85 -4.93 -14.93 9.68
CA VAL A 85 -5.22 -13.92 10.69
C VAL A 85 -5.33 -14.49 12.12
N ASP A 86 -5.45 -15.82 12.30
CA ASP A 86 -5.66 -16.39 13.63
C ASP A 86 -4.73 -17.56 14.00
N ARG A 87 -4.14 -17.48 15.19
CA ARG A 87 -3.18 -18.47 15.72
C ARG A 87 -3.87 -19.71 16.30
N ASN A 88 -5.20 -19.67 16.50
CA ASN A 88 -5.96 -20.72 17.19
C ASN A 88 -6.86 -21.58 16.29
N VAL A 89 -6.92 -21.31 14.99
CA VAL A 89 -7.74 -22.08 14.03
C VAL A 89 -6.82 -22.83 13.07
N HIS A 90 -6.04 -23.79 13.59
CA HIS A 90 -5.31 -24.76 12.75
C HIS A 90 -6.24 -25.85 12.19
N ARG A 91 -7.52 -25.54 11.96
CA ARG A 91 -8.45 -26.48 11.30
C ARG A 91 -8.41 -26.23 9.79
N GLY A 92 -7.47 -26.90 9.13
CA GLY A 92 -7.59 -27.28 7.72
C GLY A 92 -7.69 -26.12 6.73
N LEU A 93 -6.79 -25.14 6.79
CA LEU A 93 -6.58 -24.26 5.64
C LEU A 93 -6.00 -25.10 4.51
N ASP A 94 -6.79 -25.36 3.48
CA ASP A 94 -6.33 -26.04 2.26
C ASP A 94 -5.51 -25.06 1.40
N LEU A 95 -4.26 -24.87 1.83
CA LEU A 95 -3.30 -23.99 1.15
C LEU A 95 -2.73 -24.60 -0.14
N ASP A 96 -3.16 -25.81 -0.49
CA ASP A 96 -2.76 -26.47 -1.73
C ASP A 96 -3.59 -25.99 -2.93
N ASN A 97 -4.74 -25.36 -2.68
CA ASN A 97 -5.56 -24.71 -3.70
C ASN A 97 -4.99 -23.38 -4.22
N ILE A 98 -3.88 -22.89 -3.63
CA ILE A 98 -3.22 -21.65 -4.06
C ILE A 98 -2.16 -21.99 -5.10
N GLU A 99 -2.46 -21.69 -6.36
CA GLU A 99 -1.50 -21.81 -7.45
C GLU A 99 -0.69 -20.53 -7.57
N VAL A 100 0.64 -20.67 -7.50
CA VAL A 100 1.60 -19.58 -7.71
C VAL A 100 2.57 -20.02 -8.79
N LYS A 101 2.51 -19.38 -9.96
CA LYS A 101 3.32 -19.74 -11.13
C LYS A 101 3.88 -18.49 -11.80
N TYR A 102 5.07 -18.61 -12.40
CA TYR A 102 5.61 -17.62 -13.31
C TYR A 102 5.54 -18.18 -14.73
N GLU A 103 4.90 -17.45 -15.63
CA GLU A 103 4.84 -17.76 -17.05
C GLU A 103 5.79 -16.84 -17.82
N GLU A 104 6.84 -17.43 -18.40
CA GLU A 104 7.92 -16.69 -19.06
C GLU A 104 7.49 -16.09 -20.40
N SER A 105 6.65 -16.81 -21.16
CA SER A 105 6.14 -16.37 -22.47
C SER A 105 5.34 -15.07 -22.37
N SER A 106 4.50 -14.95 -21.34
CA SER A 106 3.64 -13.79 -21.08
C SER A 106 4.23 -12.81 -20.07
N ARG A 107 5.39 -13.15 -19.48
CA ARG A 107 6.09 -12.41 -18.41
C ARG A 107 5.15 -12.07 -17.25
N GLN A 108 4.42 -13.06 -16.77
CA GLN A 108 3.39 -12.87 -15.74
C GLN A 108 3.58 -13.82 -14.56
N VAL A 109 3.49 -13.27 -13.35
CA VAL A 109 3.29 -14.04 -12.13
C VAL A 109 1.80 -14.18 -11.92
N VAL A 110 1.30 -15.41 -11.94
CA VAL A 110 -0.11 -15.73 -11.73
C VAL A 110 -0.29 -16.34 -10.35
N ILE A 111 -1.16 -15.73 -9.56
CA ILE A 111 -1.62 -16.22 -8.26
C ILE A 111 -3.12 -16.41 -8.34
N HIS A 112 -3.60 -17.64 -8.27
CA HIS A 112 -5.02 -17.94 -8.39
C HIS A 112 -5.45 -18.98 -7.35
N SER A 113 -6.60 -18.75 -6.74
CA SER A 113 -7.31 -19.72 -5.91
C SER A 113 -8.79 -19.37 -5.87
N ARG A 114 -9.65 -20.39 -5.84
CA ARG A 114 -11.11 -20.24 -5.71
C ARG A 114 -11.64 -20.61 -4.33
N ASP A 115 -10.90 -21.43 -3.60
CA ASP A 115 -11.29 -21.96 -2.31
C ASP A 115 -10.16 -21.71 -1.31
N ILE A 116 -10.17 -20.50 -0.79
CA ILE A 116 -9.27 -20.05 0.28
C ILE A 116 -10.11 -19.23 1.26
N ASP A 117 -9.81 -19.42 2.55
CA ASP A 117 -10.50 -18.73 3.63
C ASP A 117 -10.34 -17.20 3.50
N SER A 118 -11.44 -16.47 3.70
CA SER A 118 -11.49 -15.02 3.53
C SER A 118 -10.69 -14.25 4.58
N HIS A 119 -10.34 -14.88 5.72
CA HIS A 119 -9.46 -14.32 6.74
C HIS A 119 -7.98 -14.55 6.42
N THR A 120 -7.63 -15.17 5.29
CA THR A 120 -6.23 -15.22 4.84
C THR A 120 -5.80 -13.92 4.18
N CYS A 121 -4.50 -13.66 4.25
CA CYS A 121 -3.86 -12.50 3.64
C CYS A 121 -2.64 -12.96 2.85
N VAL A 122 -2.65 -12.65 1.55
CA VAL A 122 -1.53 -12.92 0.64
C VAL A 122 -0.71 -11.65 0.48
N GLU A 123 0.54 -11.72 0.93
CA GLU A 123 1.51 -10.64 0.84
C GLU A 123 2.50 -10.94 -0.30
N VAL A 124 2.57 -10.05 -1.27
CA VAL A 124 3.44 -10.16 -2.44
C VAL A 124 4.44 -9.01 -2.44
N THR A 125 5.73 -9.34 -2.45
CA THR A 125 6.79 -8.33 -2.58
C THR A 125 7.40 -8.44 -3.97
N THR A 126 7.18 -7.43 -4.79
CA THR A 126 7.60 -7.37 -6.20
C THR A 126 8.75 -6.37 -6.39
N PRO A 127 9.52 -6.44 -7.50
CA PRO A 127 10.45 -5.37 -7.86
C PRO A 127 9.75 -4.01 -7.94
N VAL A 128 10.49 -2.90 -7.80
CA VAL A 128 9.88 -1.55 -7.83
C VAL A 128 9.08 -1.30 -9.10
N ARG A 129 9.60 -1.71 -10.26
CA ARG A 129 8.90 -1.60 -11.54
C ARG A 129 8.20 -2.91 -11.92
N PHE A 130 6.90 -2.98 -11.71
CA PHE A 130 6.11 -4.20 -11.95
C PHE A 130 4.65 -3.86 -12.24
N ASP A 131 4.11 -4.32 -13.36
CA ASP A 131 2.68 -4.13 -13.67
C ASP A 131 1.82 -4.93 -12.68
N VAL A 132 0.63 -4.42 -12.35
CA VAL A 132 -0.24 -5.04 -11.35
C VAL A 132 -1.66 -5.17 -11.87
N ASN A 133 -2.22 -6.37 -11.76
CA ASN A 133 -3.60 -6.70 -12.07
C ASN A 133 -4.13 -7.59 -10.94
N ILE A 134 -4.96 -7.02 -10.05
CA ILE A 134 -5.50 -7.72 -8.88
C ILE A 134 -7.01 -7.73 -8.96
N LYS A 135 -7.58 -8.92 -8.77
CA LYS A 135 -9.01 -9.15 -8.65
C LYS A 135 -9.27 -9.85 -7.33
N THR A 136 -10.14 -9.28 -6.51
CA THR A 136 -10.62 -9.94 -5.28
C THR A 136 -12.12 -10.02 -5.25
N SER A 137 -12.62 -11.17 -4.80
CA SER A 137 -14.06 -11.43 -4.62
C SER A 137 -14.43 -11.45 -3.14
N GLY A 138 -15.73 -11.30 -2.85
CA GLY A 138 -16.24 -11.24 -1.49
C GLY A 138 -15.74 -10.02 -0.72
N THR A 139 -15.15 -10.25 0.44
CA THR A 139 -14.66 -9.20 1.35
C THR A 139 -13.13 -8.96 1.26
N GLY A 140 -12.46 -9.61 0.30
CA GLY A 140 -11.02 -9.51 0.11
C GLY A 140 -10.56 -8.08 -0.19
N SER A 141 -9.72 -7.51 0.68
CA SER A 141 -9.22 -6.14 0.55
C SER A 141 -7.86 -6.10 -0.16
N VAL A 142 -7.60 -5.05 -0.95
CA VAL A 142 -6.37 -4.86 -1.71
C VAL A 142 -5.55 -3.71 -1.13
N ASN A 143 -4.25 -3.91 -0.93
CA ASN A 143 -3.35 -2.86 -0.46
C ASN A 143 -2.06 -2.84 -1.28
N ILE A 144 -1.84 -1.79 -2.07
CA ILE A 144 -0.64 -1.62 -2.91
C ILE A 144 0.19 -0.47 -2.40
N LYS A 145 1.51 -0.68 -2.23
CA LYS A 145 2.42 0.33 -1.70
C LYS A 145 3.70 0.45 -2.50
N LYS A 146 4.08 1.70 -2.83
CA LYS A 146 5.39 2.09 -3.37
C LYS A 146 5.78 1.41 -4.70
N ILE A 147 4.80 1.01 -5.50
CA ILE A 147 5.01 0.39 -6.81
C ILE A 147 5.10 1.46 -7.90
N GLU A 148 5.99 1.22 -8.87
CA GLU A 148 6.04 1.90 -10.16
C GLU A 148 5.61 0.92 -11.26
N CYS A 149 4.74 1.32 -12.17
CA CYS A 149 4.19 0.43 -13.20
C CYS A 149 3.76 1.20 -14.44
N ASP A 150 3.47 0.51 -15.53
CA ASP A 150 2.81 1.15 -16.67
C ASP A 150 1.30 0.98 -16.52
N ASN A 151 0.83 -0.18 -16.04
CA ASN A 151 -0.58 -0.44 -15.76
C ASN A 151 -0.79 -0.98 -14.34
N CYS A 152 -1.70 -0.33 -13.60
CA CYS A 152 -2.22 -0.80 -12.32
C CYS A 152 -3.74 -0.98 -12.44
N HIS A 153 -4.20 -2.23 -12.38
CA HIS A 153 -5.61 -2.57 -12.38
C HIS A 153 -5.99 -3.27 -11.07
N ILE A 154 -7.09 -2.80 -10.47
CA ILE A 154 -7.65 -3.35 -9.24
C ILE A 154 -9.15 -3.49 -9.42
N GLU A 155 -9.67 -4.67 -9.12
CA GLU A 155 -11.09 -4.98 -9.11
C GLU A 155 -11.45 -5.62 -7.75
N THR A 156 -12.35 -5.01 -7.00
CA THR A 156 -12.79 -5.49 -5.68
C THR A 156 -14.30 -5.54 -5.56
N GLU A 157 -14.86 -6.62 -5.00
CA GLU A 157 -16.32 -6.69 -4.81
C GLU A 157 -16.78 -5.84 -3.62
N LYS A 158 -16.50 -6.24 -2.37
CA LYS A 158 -16.90 -5.49 -1.15
C LYS A 158 -15.72 -5.11 -0.25
N GLY A 159 -14.50 -5.48 -0.64
CA GLY A 159 -13.29 -5.20 0.10
C GLY A 159 -12.80 -3.77 -0.07
N ASP A 160 -11.92 -3.35 0.83
CA ASP A 160 -11.28 -2.03 0.74
C ASP A 160 -10.10 -2.07 -0.24
N SER A 161 -9.97 -1.03 -1.06
CA SER A 161 -8.85 -0.82 -1.98
C SER A 161 -7.98 0.34 -1.51
N VAL A 162 -6.73 0.07 -1.14
CA VAL A 162 -5.78 1.07 -0.65
C VAL A 162 -4.57 1.15 -1.58
N LEU A 163 -4.31 2.32 -2.15
CA LEU A 163 -3.09 2.60 -2.91
C LEU A 163 -2.27 3.64 -2.15
N GLN A 164 -0.99 3.36 -1.93
CA GLN A 164 -0.09 4.26 -1.23
C GLN A 164 1.17 4.53 -2.04
N SER A 165 1.39 5.80 -2.42
CA SER A 165 2.59 6.25 -3.14
C SER A 165 2.89 5.43 -4.40
N VAL A 166 1.85 5.21 -5.23
CA VAL A 166 1.95 4.46 -6.48
C VAL A 166 2.28 5.41 -7.63
N LYS A 167 3.18 5.02 -8.52
CA LYS A 167 3.39 5.73 -9.80
C LYS A 167 3.01 4.80 -10.93
N SER A 168 2.10 5.24 -11.77
CA SER A 168 1.70 4.49 -12.94
C SER A 168 1.54 5.38 -14.16
N HIS A 169 1.56 4.81 -15.36
CA HIS A 169 1.02 5.50 -16.52
C HIS A 169 -0.51 5.47 -16.48
N ALA A 170 -1.11 4.31 -16.15
CA ALA A 170 -2.55 4.12 -16.04
C ALA A 170 -2.95 3.37 -14.75
N VAL A 171 -3.79 3.99 -13.93
CA VAL A 171 -4.38 3.40 -12.72
C VAL A 171 -5.88 3.23 -12.93
N ASN A 172 -6.37 2.00 -12.90
CA ASN A 172 -7.78 1.65 -13.08
C ASN A 172 -8.28 0.88 -11.85
N ILE A 173 -9.16 1.52 -11.07
CA ILE A 173 -9.76 0.90 -9.88
C ILE A 173 -11.25 0.75 -10.12
N ARG A 174 -11.76 -0.47 -9.96
CA ARG A 174 -13.19 -0.76 -9.99
C ARG A 174 -13.57 -1.43 -8.67
N THR A 175 -14.60 -0.90 -8.02
CA THR A 175 -15.14 -1.52 -6.80
C THR A 175 -16.65 -1.57 -6.85
N ASP A 176 -17.23 -2.70 -6.45
CA ASP A 176 -18.70 -2.85 -6.38
C ASP A 176 -19.26 -2.45 -5.00
N GLY A 177 -18.37 -2.23 -4.03
CA GLY A 177 -18.67 -1.90 -2.64
C GLY A 177 -17.37 -1.69 -1.85
N GLY A 178 -17.47 -1.09 -0.66
CA GLY A 178 -16.32 -0.85 0.21
C GLY A 178 -15.65 0.52 0.00
N LYS A 179 -14.38 0.64 0.40
CA LYS A 179 -13.68 1.93 0.40
C LYS A 179 -12.45 1.94 -0.51
N VAL A 180 -12.35 2.96 -1.36
CA VAL A 180 -11.14 3.27 -2.12
C VAL A 180 -10.36 4.37 -1.40
N SER A 181 -9.10 4.12 -1.05
CA SER A 181 -8.22 5.07 -0.37
C SER A 181 -6.91 5.27 -1.12
N CYS A 182 -6.72 6.44 -1.72
CA CYS A 182 -5.44 6.87 -2.29
C CYS A 182 -4.67 7.70 -1.26
N LEU A 183 -3.58 7.15 -0.73
CA LEU A 183 -2.75 7.72 0.32
C LEU A 183 -1.41 8.20 -0.23
N GLY A 184 -0.89 9.30 0.29
CA GLY A 184 0.28 9.95 -0.27
C GLY A 184 -0.02 10.52 -1.66
N THR A 185 0.88 10.32 -2.61
CA THR A 185 0.71 10.79 -3.99
C THR A 185 0.59 9.62 -4.94
N VAL A 186 -0.51 9.56 -5.68
CA VAL A 186 -0.67 8.62 -6.80
C VAL A 186 -0.44 9.38 -8.10
N TYR A 187 0.51 8.91 -8.89
CA TYR A 187 0.85 9.49 -10.19
C TYR A 187 0.27 8.65 -11.33
N GLY A 188 -0.26 9.31 -12.37
CA GLY A 188 -0.71 8.66 -13.60
C GLY A 188 -2.09 9.12 -14.07
N ASN A 189 -2.55 8.53 -15.17
CA ASN A 189 -3.93 8.66 -15.61
C ASN A 189 -4.80 7.75 -14.76
N VAL A 190 -5.69 8.35 -13.96
CA VAL A 190 -6.45 7.61 -12.93
C VAL A 190 -7.90 7.50 -13.35
N ASN A 191 -8.42 6.27 -13.42
CA ASN A 191 -9.83 5.98 -13.58
C ASN A 191 -10.31 5.20 -12.34
N ILE A 192 -11.28 5.75 -11.61
CA ILE A 192 -11.89 5.11 -10.45
C ILE A 192 -13.39 4.99 -10.71
N TYR A 193 -13.90 3.77 -10.63
CA TYR A 193 -15.32 3.47 -10.63
C TYR A 193 -15.69 2.82 -9.31
N ALA A 194 -16.61 3.42 -8.57
CA ALA A 194 -17.10 2.86 -7.32
C ALA A 194 -18.64 2.75 -7.36
N ALA A 195 -19.13 1.51 -7.44
CA ALA A 195 -20.56 1.22 -7.45
C ALA A 195 -21.14 1.21 -6.03
N ALA A 196 -22.47 1.13 -5.95
CA ALA A 196 -23.22 1.04 -4.69
C ALA A 196 -22.79 2.11 -3.66
N GLN A 197 -22.93 1.81 -2.36
CA GLN A 197 -22.59 2.71 -1.25
C GLN A 197 -21.09 2.74 -0.92
N SER A 198 -20.25 2.91 -1.94
CA SER A 198 -18.80 2.97 -1.78
C SER A 198 -18.31 4.33 -1.31
N SER A 199 -17.15 4.37 -0.65
CA SER A 199 -16.50 5.65 -0.27
C SER A 199 -15.14 5.80 -0.93
N VAL A 200 -14.93 6.91 -1.61
CA VAL A 200 -13.67 7.24 -2.28
C VAL A 200 -12.97 8.36 -1.52
N LYS A 201 -11.78 8.08 -0.98
CA LYS A 201 -10.94 9.06 -0.28
C LYS A 201 -9.60 9.20 -0.97
N ILE A 202 -9.29 10.41 -1.38
CA ILE A 202 -8.09 10.75 -2.14
C ILE A 202 -7.31 11.83 -1.40
N GLU A 203 -6.04 11.55 -1.13
CA GLU A 203 -5.11 12.53 -0.58
C GLU A 203 -4.50 13.41 -1.67
N LYS A 204 -3.76 12.84 -2.62
CA LYS A 204 -3.22 13.57 -3.76
C LYS A 204 -3.16 12.69 -5.00
N LEU A 205 -3.74 13.19 -6.10
CA LEU A 205 -3.53 12.63 -7.43
C LEU A 205 -2.81 13.63 -8.31
N GLN A 206 -1.88 13.15 -9.13
CA GLN A 206 -1.16 13.95 -10.12
C GLN A 206 -1.08 13.19 -11.44
N GLY A 207 -1.47 13.81 -12.54
CA GLY A 207 -1.49 13.13 -13.83
C GLY A 207 -2.03 13.99 -14.95
N THR A 208 -2.15 13.45 -16.15
CA THR A 208 -2.75 14.19 -17.27
C THR A 208 -4.28 14.16 -17.16
N SER A 209 -4.87 12.97 -17.09
CA SER A 209 -6.32 12.78 -17.05
C SER A 209 -6.76 12.01 -15.81
N ILE A 210 -7.77 12.51 -15.10
CA ILE A 210 -8.37 11.80 -13.94
C ILE A 210 -9.89 11.71 -14.09
N ASN A 211 -10.41 10.50 -14.06
CA ASN A 211 -11.85 10.24 -14.07
C ASN A 211 -12.25 9.48 -12.81
N ILE A 212 -13.22 10.02 -12.06
CA ILE A 212 -13.74 9.37 -10.86
C ILE A 212 -15.25 9.38 -10.92
N CYS A 213 -15.84 8.19 -10.89
CA CYS A 213 -17.28 7.97 -10.93
C CYS A 213 -17.71 7.17 -9.71
N THR A 214 -18.72 7.67 -8.99
CA THR A 214 -19.39 6.96 -7.90
C THR A 214 -20.88 6.82 -8.19
N GLU A 215 -21.49 5.70 -7.81
CA GLU A 215 -22.95 5.54 -7.88
C GLU A 215 -23.62 6.17 -6.66
N ASP A 216 -23.70 5.45 -5.53
CA ASP A 216 -24.38 5.91 -4.30
C ASP A 216 -23.37 6.22 -3.18
N GLY A 217 -22.29 6.91 -3.53
CA GLY A 217 -21.07 6.98 -2.71
C GLY A 217 -20.65 8.38 -2.30
N THR A 218 -19.82 8.46 -1.26
CA THR A 218 -19.15 9.72 -0.89
C THR A 218 -17.77 9.79 -1.54
N LEU A 219 -17.46 10.94 -2.14
CA LEU A 219 -16.18 11.21 -2.75
C LEU A 219 -15.51 12.38 -2.04
N LYS A 220 -14.32 12.16 -1.49
CA LYS A 220 -13.50 13.21 -0.89
C LYS A 220 -12.10 13.22 -1.48
N ALA A 221 -11.74 14.28 -2.20
CA ALA A 221 -10.40 14.49 -2.73
C ALA A 221 -9.76 15.74 -2.13
N LYS A 222 -8.56 15.66 -1.57
CA LYS A 222 -7.87 16.83 -1.00
C LYS A 222 -7.10 17.63 -2.04
N TYR A 223 -6.33 16.96 -2.91
CA TYR A 223 -5.48 17.61 -3.89
C TYR A 223 -5.56 16.88 -5.23
N LEU A 224 -5.89 17.60 -6.30
CA LEU A 224 -5.88 17.11 -7.68
C LEU A 224 -5.01 18.06 -8.50
N TYR A 225 -3.90 17.54 -9.05
CA TYR A 225 -3.02 18.29 -9.95
C TYR A 225 -3.05 17.62 -11.32
N THR A 226 -3.95 18.08 -12.17
CA THR A 226 -4.23 17.45 -13.46
C THR A 226 -4.15 18.43 -14.61
N GLU A 227 -4.07 17.94 -15.84
CA GLU A 227 -4.43 18.76 -17.00
C GLU A 227 -5.95 18.77 -17.16
N SER A 228 -6.58 17.60 -17.08
CA SER A 228 -8.03 17.44 -17.08
C SER A 228 -8.51 16.47 -16.00
N SER A 229 -9.68 16.75 -15.43
CA SER A 229 -10.38 15.80 -14.59
C SER A 229 -11.90 15.85 -14.73
N SER A 230 -12.52 14.67 -14.64
CA SER A 230 -13.97 14.48 -14.60
C SER A 230 -14.35 13.72 -13.35
N ILE A 231 -15.18 14.33 -12.51
CA ILE A 231 -15.60 13.79 -11.24
C ILE A 231 -17.12 13.75 -11.23
N SER A 232 -17.70 12.58 -10.97
CA SER A 232 -19.15 12.46 -10.90
C SER A 232 -19.64 11.51 -9.82
N SER A 233 -20.77 11.84 -9.22
CA SER A 233 -21.55 10.93 -8.36
C SER A 233 -22.99 10.87 -8.84
N ALA A 234 -23.61 9.68 -8.86
CA ALA A 234 -25.03 9.53 -9.15
C ALA A 234 -25.92 9.82 -7.93
N SER A 235 -25.36 9.71 -6.73
CA SER A 235 -25.99 10.02 -5.46
C SER A 235 -24.87 10.09 -4.41
N GLY A 236 -24.93 11.06 -3.50
CA GLY A 236 -23.93 11.24 -2.44
C GLY A 236 -23.04 12.47 -2.61
N ASP A 237 -22.27 12.75 -1.56
CA ASP A 237 -21.49 13.99 -1.42
C ASP A 237 -20.18 13.95 -2.20
N ILE A 238 -19.91 14.99 -2.98
CA ILE A 238 -18.60 15.27 -3.58
C ILE A 238 -17.95 16.42 -2.80
N ARG A 239 -16.77 16.18 -2.22
CA ARG A 239 -15.97 17.17 -1.47
C ARG A 239 -14.57 17.27 -2.06
N LEU A 240 -14.32 18.37 -2.77
CA LEU A 240 -13.02 18.67 -3.37
C LEU A 240 -12.28 19.72 -2.55
N GLY A 241 -10.98 19.50 -2.36
CA GLY A 241 -10.05 20.48 -1.79
C GLY A 241 -9.47 21.35 -2.89
N SER A 242 -8.14 21.37 -3.03
CA SER A 242 -7.48 22.12 -4.10
C SER A 242 -7.45 21.31 -5.39
N VAL A 243 -7.92 21.93 -6.47
CA VAL A 243 -7.97 21.35 -7.81
C VAL A 243 -7.21 22.27 -8.76
N HIS A 244 -6.34 21.69 -9.58
CA HIS A 244 -5.58 22.38 -10.62
C HIS A 244 -5.73 21.62 -11.94
N GLY A 245 -5.85 22.37 -13.03
CA GLY A 245 -6.24 21.86 -14.35
C GLY A 245 -7.68 22.19 -14.69
N ALA A 246 -8.10 21.79 -15.89
CA ALA A 246 -9.50 21.87 -16.28
C ALA A 246 -10.29 20.78 -15.55
N SER A 247 -11.37 21.14 -14.86
CA SER A 247 -12.13 20.19 -14.05
C SER A 247 -13.63 20.29 -14.26
N LEU A 248 -14.25 19.13 -14.45
CA LEU A 248 -15.70 18.97 -14.53
C LEU A 248 -16.18 18.14 -13.34
N ALA A 249 -16.96 18.74 -12.45
CA ALA A 249 -17.62 18.03 -11.36
C ALA A 249 -19.13 17.99 -11.61
N ARG A 250 -19.74 16.80 -11.55
CA ARG A 250 -21.20 16.60 -11.70
C ARG A 250 -21.76 15.77 -10.56
N ASN A 251 -22.81 16.27 -9.91
CA ASN A 251 -23.62 15.45 -9.03
C ASN A 251 -24.98 15.26 -9.71
N TYR A 252 -25.32 14.02 -10.06
CA TYR A 252 -26.66 13.75 -10.57
C TYR A 252 -27.58 13.64 -9.35
N MET A 253 -28.32 14.70 -9.03
CA MET A 253 -29.37 14.57 -8.03
C MET A 253 -30.50 13.74 -8.65
N ALA A 254 -30.96 12.70 -7.94
CA ALA A 254 -32.16 11.96 -8.31
C ALA A 254 -33.37 12.92 -8.25
N GLY A 255 -33.67 13.57 -9.36
CA GLY A 255 -34.71 14.59 -9.49
C GLY A 255 -34.15 16.01 -9.37
N GLU A 256 -34.21 16.74 -10.48
CA GLU A 256 -33.93 18.18 -10.67
C GLU A 256 -32.48 18.64 -10.96
N LYS A 257 -32.40 19.27 -12.15
CA LYS A 257 -31.43 20.22 -12.75
C LYS A 257 -29.93 20.05 -12.47
N GLU A 258 -29.24 19.79 -13.58
CA GLU A 258 -27.79 19.85 -13.81
C GLU A 258 -27.16 21.15 -13.27
N GLU A 259 -26.46 21.09 -12.14
CA GLU A 259 -25.46 22.10 -11.76
C GLU A 259 -24.09 21.64 -12.26
N SER A 260 -23.71 22.10 -13.45
CA SER A 260 -22.33 22.01 -13.93
C SER A 260 -21.48 23.06 -13.21
N LEU A 261 -20.66 22.64 -12.26
CA LEU A 261 -19.60 23.48 -11.70
C LEU A 261 -18.34 23.28 -12.55
N SER A 262 -18.10 24.21 -13.48
CA SER A 262 -16.78 24.40 -14.10
C SER A 262 -15.91 25.18 -13.10
N ILE A 263 -14.85 24.52 -12.59
CA ILE A 263 -13.88 25.08 -11.64
C ILE A 263 -12.59 25.42 -12.40
#